data_AF-A0A925D4Q7-F1
#
_entry.id   AF-A0A925D4Q7-F1
#
_cell.length_a   1.000
_cell.length_b   1.000
_cell.length_c   1.000
_cell.angle_alpha   90.00
_cell.angle_beta   90.00
_cell.angle_gamma   90.00
#
_symmetry.space_group_name_H-M   'P 1'
#
loop_
_entity.id
_entity.type
_entity.pdbx_description
1 polymer ?
#
loop_
_entity_poly.entity_id
_entity_poly.type
_entity_poly.pdbx_seq_one_letter_code
_entity_poly.pdbx_strand_id
1 'polypeptide(L)'
;MSLVPSADDVKLAASFDLLREQLLTENNADRLAKPLAFWVLPDDRRLPLAFLARTLRDLLSTRFAELAATPGVGQKKMASLVVLLHRAATQSPAEHQFLTEIASETTRQAAPANLDPDAFNPALVSELIWNQWKDTVRLHGIGTEELGRLAPSLQSLPTVIWESPLGFYLDKSLVEIRELKTHGEKRVLAVLEVFHSVHRMLGGVGSTGLAVRLSPRLIAEAEDWMAEAKTRDTAPRQEELVERLCEPVLKQLELDVGTTVCSLARARLGVGAPPKSVRE
;
A
#
# COMPACT_ATOMS: atom_id res chain seq x y z
N MET A 1 -17.70 21.54 40.78
CA MET A 1 -18.90 21.71 39.93
C MET A 1 -18.99 20.50 39.02
N SER A 2 -20.00 19.65 39.22
CA SER A 2 -20.22 18.45 38.42
C SER A 2 -20.76 18.87 37.05
N LEU A 3 -19.91 18.85 36.03
CA LEU A 3 -20.34 19.01 34.64
C LEU A 3 -21.19 17.78 34.30
N VAL A 4 -22.48 18.00 34.07
CA VAL A 4 -23.37 16.96 33.54
C VAL A 4 -22.80 16.53 32.19
N PRO A 5 -22.52 15.23 31.98
CA PRO A 5 -21.93 14.75 30.74
C PRO A 5 -22.88 15.05 29.57
N SER A 6 -22.33 15.54 28.45
CA SER A 6 -23.11 15.78 27.24
C SER A 6 -23.65 14.46 26.69
N ALA A 7 -24.77 14.49 25.96
CA ALA A 7 -25.32 13.30 25.28
C ALA A 7 -24.27 12.63 24.38
N ASP A 8 -23.39 13.41 23.76
CA ASP A 8 -22.29 12.91 22.95
C ASP A 8 -21.19 12.21 23.77
N ASP A 9 -20.92 12.68 25.00
CA ASP A 9 -19.94 12.03 25.89
C ASP A 9 -20.46 10.67 26.36
N VAL A 10 -21.77 10.56 26.60
CA VAL A 10 -22.43 9.29 26.95
C VAL A 10 -22.35 8.30 25.77
N LYS A 11 -22.60 8.77 24.54
CA LYS A 11 -22.46 7.94 23.33
C LYS A 11 -21.03 7.46 23.12
N LEU A 12 -20.04 8.33 23.30
CA LEU A 12 -18.62 7.97 23.18
C LEU A 12 -18.20 6.96 24.25
N ALA A 13 -18.65 7.14 25.49
CA ALA A 13 -18.39 6.20 26.57
C ALA A 13 -18.98 4.81 26.26
N ALA A 14 -20.24 4.76 25.83
CA ALA A 14 -20.91 3.51 25.46
C ALA A 14 -20.20 2.80 24.27
N SER A 15 -19.78 3.57 23.26
CA SER A 15 -19.03 3.04 22.11
C SER A 15 -17.67 2.48 22.53
N PHE A 16 -16.98 3.19 23.45
CA PHE A 16 -15.72 2.72 24.00
C PHE A 16 -15.89 1.42 24.78
N ASP A 17 -16.91 1.31 25.63
CA ASP A 17 -17.17 0.12 26.43
C ASP A 17 -17.53 -1.10 25.55
N LEU A 18 -18.32 -0.90 24.50
CA LEU A 18 -18.64 -1.95 23.52
C LEU A 18 -17.37 -2.45 22.80
N LEU A 19 -16.55 -1.53 22.31
CA LEU A 19 -15.28 -1.87 21.65
C LEU A 19 -14.29 -2.51 22.62
N ARG A 20 -14.29 -2.08 23.88
CA ARG A 20 -13.49 -2.69 24.94
C ARG A 20 -13.89 -4.14 25.16
N GLU A 21 -15.17 -4.44 25.30
CA GLU A 21 -15.66 -5.81 25.44
C GLU A 21 -15.28 -6.67 24.23
N GLN A 22 -15.52 -6.16 23.02
CA GLN A 22 -15.18 -6.84 21.77
C GLN A 22 -13.68 -7.13 21.65
N LEU A 23 -12.82 -6.14 21.93
CA LEU A 23 -11.36 -6.27 21.81
C LEU A 23 -10.75 -7.12 22.92
N LEU A 24 -11.33 -7.14 24.12
CA LEU A 24 -10.85 -7.96 25.23
C LEU A 24 -11.31 -9.42 25.18
N THR A 25 -12.20 -9.78 24.24
CA THR A 25 -12.58 -11.18 24.01
C THR A 25 -11.37 -12.00 23.51
N GLU A 26 -11.31 -13.30 23.81
CA GLU A 26 -10.11 -14.18 23.79
C GLU A 26 -9.33 -14.36 22.47
N ASN A 27 -9.65 -13.64 21.39
CA ASN A 27 -9.04 -13.85 20.07
C ASN A 27 -8.27 -12.65 19.49
N ASN A 28 -7.93 -11.66 20.33
CA ASN A 28 -7.33 -10.38 19.89
C ASN A 28 -5.96 -10.06 20.53
N ALA A 29 -5.27 -11.05 21.12
CA ALA A 29 -4.03 -10.83 21.86
C ALA A 29 -2.95 -10.07 21.06
N ASP A 30 -2.79 -10.41 19.78
CA ASP A 30 -1.84 -9.75 18.88
C ASP A 30 -2.19 -8.27 18.65
N ARG A 31 -3.48 -7.96 18.57
CA ARG A 31 -3.99 -6.59 18.37
C ARG A 31 -3.81 -5.77 19.63
N LEU A 32 -4.10 -6.37 20.78
CA LEU A 32 -3.98 -5.75 22.10
C LEU A 32 -2.55 -5.32 22.43
N ALA A 33 -1.55 -6.02 21.88
CA ALA A 33 -0.13 -5.69 22.04
C ALA A 33 0.33 -4.50 21.18
N LYS A 34 -0.41 -4.12 20.14
CA LYS A 34 -0.01 -3.00 19.25
C LYS A 34 -0.28 -1.64 19.90
N PRO A 35 0.59 -0.64 19.70
CA PRO A 35 0.33 0.73 20.13
C PRO A 35 -0.82 1.35 19.34
N LEU A 36 -1.51 2.34 19.91
CA LEU A 36 -2.59 3.05 19.23
C LEU A 36 -2.13 3.67 17.89
N ALA A 37 -0.88 4.16 17.84
CA ALA A 37 -0.26 4.70 16.63
C ALA A 37 -0.24 3.73 15.45
N PHE A 38 -0.20 2.41 15.70
CA PHE A 38 -0.19 1.38 14.66
C PHE A 38 -1.43 1.44 13.76
N TRP A 39 -2.54 1.92 14.33
CA TRP A 39 -3.82 1.96 13.65
C TRP A 39 -4.05 3.29 12.92
N VAL A 40 -3.18 4.28 13.07
CA VAL A 40 -3.37 5.63 12.52
C VAL A 40 -3.23 5.65 10.99
N LEU A 41 -4.06 6.44 10.33
CA LEU A 41 -3.99 6.77 8.91
C LEU A 41 -3.44 8.20 8.69
N PRO A 42 -2.77 8.48 7.56
CA PRO A 42 -2.28 9.82 7.21
C PRO A 42 -3.32 10.95 7.32
N ASP A 43 -4.57 10.67 6.97
CA ASP A 43 -5.66 11.66 6.99
C ASP A 43 -6.36 11.80 8.36
N ASP A 44 -5.98 10.98 9.36
CA ASP A 44 -6.60 11.06 10.68
C ASP A 44 -6.26 12.41 11.35
N ARG A 45 -7.30 13.17 11.66
CA ARG A 45 -7.18 14.47 12.35
C ARG A 45 -7.51 14.33 13.83
N ARG A 46 -6.98 15.27 14.62
CA ARG A 46 -7.26 15.38 16.08
C ARG A 46 -6.86 14.13 16.85
N LEU A 47 -5.70 13.57 16.53
CA LEU A 47 -5.16 12.40 17.20
C LEU A 47 -4.89 12.68 18.70
N PRO A 48 -5.23 11.75 19.61
CA PRO A 48 -4.88 11.84 21.01
C PRO A 48 -3.40 11.51 21.21
N LEU A 49 -2.51 12.48 20.99
CA LEU A 49 -1.05 12.31 21.06
C LEU A 49 -0.56 11.61 22.33
N ALA A 50 -1.19 11.90 23.48
CA ALA A 50 -0.87 11.29 24.77
C ALA A 50 -1.07 9.76 24.81
N PHE A 51 -1.87 9.22 23.89
CA PHE A 51 -2.22 7.80 23.85
C PHE A 51 -1.55 7.03 22.72
N LEU A 52 -0.95 7.72 21.74
CA LEU A 52 -0.41 7.08 20.53
C LEU A 52 0.63 6.00 20.82
N ALA A 53 1.50 6.22 21.80
CA ALA A 53 2.53 5.25 22.19
C ALA A 53 2.01 4.12 23.11
N ARG A 54 0.81 4.25 23.68
CA ARG A 54 0.24 3.25 24.60
C ARG A 54 -0.33 2.07 23.81
N THR A 55 -0.19 0.86 24.34
CA THR A 55 -0.82 -0.33 23.75
C THR A 55 -2.34 -0.27 23.90
N LEU A 56 -3.05 -0.97 23.02
CA LEU A 56 -4.50 -1.10 23.16
C LEU A 56 -4.88 -1.77 24.49
N ARG A 57 -4.11 -2.77 24.93
CA ARG A 57 -4.29 -3.41 26.25
C ARG A 57 -4.26 -2.38 27.39
N ASP A 58 -3.25 -1.52 27.40
CA ASP A 58 -3.08 -0.51 28.44
C ASP A 58 -4.20 0.53 28.38
N LEU A 59 -4.64 0.93 27.20
CA LEU A 59 -5.73 1.89 27.04
C LEU A 59 -7.07 1.31 27.50
N LEU A 60 -7.40 0.09 27.07
CA LEU A 60 -8.66 -0.59 27.40
C LEU A 60 -8.73 -1.03 28.88
N SER A 61 -7.59 -1.12 29.57
CA SER A 61 -7.55 -1.32 31.02
C SER A 61 -8.01 -0.09 31.81
N THR A 62 -7.90 1.10 31.22
CA THR A 62 -8.31 2.37 31.83
C THR A 62 -9.78 2.66 31.52
N ARG A 63 -10.53 3.24 32.46
CA ARG A 63 -11.93 3.62 32.22
C ARG A 63 -12.03 4.84 31.31
N PHE A 64 -13.11 4.94 30.53
CA PHE A 64 -13.34 6.07 29.62
C PHE A 64 -13.23 7.44 30.32
N ALA A 65 -13.81 7.59 31.51
CA ALA A 65 -13.79 8.84 32.27
C ALA A 65 -12.36 9.28 32.66
N GLU A 66 -11.49 8.32 32.98
CA GLU A 66 -10.09 8.60 33.33
C GLU A 66 -9.28 8.99 32.10
N LEU A 67 -9.52 8.33 30.95
CA LEU A 67 -8.91 8.73 29.68
C LEU A 67 -9.35 10.13 29.26
N ALA A 68 -10.65 10.43 29.33
CA ALA A 68 -11.21 11.73 28.99
C ALA A 68 -10.73 12.87 29.91
N ALA A 69 -10.32 12.56 31.15
CA ALA A 69 -9.74 13.53 32.07
C ALA A 69 -8.27 13.86 31.77
N THR A 70 -7.63 13.20 30.80
CA THR A 70 -6.22 13.45 30.46
C THR A 70 -6.04 14.88 29.91
N PRO A 71 -5.11 15.69 30.46
CA PRO A 71 -4.87 17.04 29.97
C PRO A 71 -4.60 17.10 28.47
N GLY A 72 -5.32 17.98 27.77
CA GLY A 72 -5.20 18.14 26.33
C GLY A 72 -5.91 17.07 25.49
N VAL A 73 -6.67 16.15 26.10
CA VAL A 73 -7.52 15.16 25.44
C VAL A 73 -9.00 15.54 25.63
N GLY A 74 -9.52 16.37 24.73
CA GLY A 74 -10.95 16.72 24.74
C GLY A 74 -11.82 15.73 23.96
N GLN A 75 -13.12 15.96 23.98
CA GLN A 75 -14.15 15.15 23.31
C GLN A 75 -13.81 14.76 21.86
N LYS A 76 -13.33 15.70 21.04
CA LYS A 76 -12.97 15.43 19.64
C LYS A 76 -11.79 14.45 19.50
N LYS A 77 -10.87 14.44 20.46
CA LYS A 77 -9.74 13.48 20.50
C LYS A 77 -10.21 12.12 21.04
N MET A 78 -11.17 12.11 21.97
CA MET A 78 -11.84 10.88 22.41
C MET A 78 -12.63 10.21 21.28
N ALA A 79 -13.32 10.99 20.43
CA ALA A 79 -13.94 10.47 19.23
C ALA A 79 -12.92 9.83 18.27
N SER A 80 -11.76 10.47 18.07
CA SER A 80 -10.67 9.89 17.29
C SER A 80 -10.13 8.59 17.91
N LEU A 81 -10.00 8.51 19.25
CA LEU A 81 -9.65 7.26 19.94
C LEU A 81 -10.63 6.13 19.61
N VAL A 82 -11.95 6.40 19.73
CA VAL A 82 -12.99 5.41 19.45
C VAL A 82 -12.92 4.90 18.00
N VAL A 83 -12.65 5.79 17.02
CA VAL A 83 -12.44 5.40 15.61
C VAL A 83 -11.24 4.46 15.45
N LEU A 84 -10.12 4.77 16.11
CA LEU A 84 -8.92 3.92 16.06
C LEU A 84 -9.15 2.55 16.72
N LEU A 85 -9.91 2.51 17.82
CA LEU A 85 -10.31 1.26 18.48
C LEU A 85 -11.24 0.42 17.60
N HIS A 86 -12.20 1.05 16.92
CA HIS A 86 -13.05 0.36 15.96
C HIS A 86 -12.24 -0.25 14.81
N ARG A 87 -11.30 0.52 14.25
CA ARG A 87 -10.36 0.04 13.21
C ARG A 87 -9.55 -1.17 13.68
N ALA A 88 -9.12 -1.17 14.95
CA ALA A 88 -8.46 -2.33 15.55
C ALA A 88 -9.39 -3.53 15.73
N ALA A 89 -10.68 -3.32 16.00
CA ALA A 89 -11.66 -4.37 16.18
C ALA A 89 -12.04 -5.06 14.85
N THR A 90 -12.13 -4.30 13.75
CA THR A 90 -12.54 -4.83 12.43
C THR A 90 -11.36 -5.21 11.53
N GLN A 91 -10.14 -4.73 11.81
CA GLN A 91 -8.99 -4.83 10.91
C GLN A 91 -9.22 -4.19 9.53
N SER A 92 -10.26 -3.36 9.37
CA SER A 92 -10.57 -2.67 8.12
C SER A 92 -10.16 -1.20 8.19
N PRO A 93 -9.34 -0.70 7.22
CA PRO A 93 -9.06 0.73 7.08
C PRO A 93 -10.23 1.51 6.47
N ALA A 94 -11.12 0.83 5.75
CA ALA A 94 -12.29 1.42 5.14
C ALA A 94 -13.44 1.35 6.15
N GLU A 95 -13.71 2.45 6.85
CA GLU A 95 -15.03 2.76 7.41
C GLU A 95 -15.06 4.17 8.03
N HIS A 96 -15.33 5.16 7.18
CA HIS A 96 -15.84 6.47 7.61
C HIS A 96 -17.31 6.39 8.09
N GLN A 97 -17.95 5.22 7.98
CA GLN A 97 -19.36 5.01 8.34
C GLN A 97 -19.60 5.05 9.86
N PHE A 98 -18.63 4.62 10.69
CA PHE A 98 -18.78 4.60 12.14
C PHE A 98 -19.02 5.99 12.76
N LEU A 99 -18.43 7.05 12.18
CA LEU A 99 -18.69 8.44 12.59
C LEU A 99 -20.03 8.98 12.10
N THR A 100 -20.55 8.45 10.98
CA THR A 100 -21.77 8.97 10.32
C THR A 100 -23.02 8.59 11.12
N GLU A 101 -23.01 7.41 11.76
CA GLU A 101 -24.10 6.97 12.64
C GLU A 101 -24.06 7.63 14.02
N ILE A 102 -22.87 7.95 14.53
CA ILE A 102 -22.72 8.55 15.86
C ILE A 102 -22.97 10.08 15.83
N ALA A 103 -22.66 10.77 14.73
CA ALA A 103 -22.53 12.23 14.69
C ALA A 103 -23.59 13.04 13.88
N SER A 104 -24.63 12.43 13.27
CA SER A 104 -25.91 13.04 12.82
C SER A 104 -26.32 12.75 11.37
N GLU A 105 -27.65 12.63 11.17
CA GLU A 105 -28.45 12.55 9.94
C GLU A 105 -28.34 13.76 8.99
N THR A 106 -27.35 14.63 9.11
CA THR A 106 -27.33 15.91 8.37
C THR A 106 -26.07 16.03 7.54
N THR A 107 -26.25 15.94 6.22
CA THR A 107 -25.26 16.16 5.13
C THR A 107 -24.65 14.89 4.54
N ARG A 108 -25.47 14.14 3.78
CA ARG A 108 -24.96 13.28 2.70
C ARG A 108 -24.53 14.16 1.53
N GLN A 109 -23.23 14.39 1.37
CA GLN A 109 -22.67 14.82 0.09
C GLN A 109 -22.08 13.60 -0.61
N ALA A 110 -22.65 13.32 -1.78
CA ALA A 110 -22.27 12.21 -2.65
C ALA A 110 -20.85 12.44 -3.22
N ALA A 111 -19.97 11.48 -3.01
CA ALA A 111 -18.71 11.38 -3.73
C ALA A 111 -18.96 10.78 -5.14
N PRO A 112 -18.18 11.18 -6.15
CA PRO A 112 -18.40 10.78 -7.54
C PRO A 112 -18.16 9.28 -7.74
N ALA A 113 -19.14 8.61 -8.32
CA ALA A 113 -19.07 7.23 -8.76
C ALA A 113 -18.27 7.15 -10.07
N ASN A 114 -16.96 6.87 -9.99
CA ASN A 114 -16.13 6.30 -11.06
C ASN A 114 -14.64 6.13 -10.66
N LEU A 115 -14.35 5.78 -9.41
CA LEU A 115 -13.01 5.33 -9.02
C LEU A 115 -13.03 3.81 -8.93
N ASP A 116 -12.07 3.13 -9.57
CA ASP A 116 -11.80 1.71 -9.31
C ASP A 116 -11.69 1.56 -7.77
N PRO A 117 -12.58 0.80 -7.11
CA PRO A 117 -12.56 0.67 -5.66
C PRO A 117 -11.23 0.10 -5.14
N ASP A 118 -10.45 -0.55 -6.02
CA ASP A 118 -9.13 -1.11 -5.74
C ASP A 118 -7.97 -0.21 -6.21
N ALA A 119 -8.22 1.05 -6.59
CA ALA A 119 -7.15 1.97 -6.95
C ALA A 119 -6.24 2.23 -5.74
N PHE A 120 -4.93 2.28 -5.96
CA PHE A 120 -3.97 2.57 -4.89
C PHE A 120 -4.26 3.96 -4.28
N ASN A 121 -4.59 3.98 -2.99
CA ASN A 121 -4.80 5.21 -2.23
C ASN A 121 -3.81 5.28 -1.05
N PRO A 122 -2.78 6.15 -1.10
CA PRO A 122 -1.77 6.22 -0.07
C PRO A 122 -2.29 6.73 1.28
N ALA A 123 -3.39 7.48 1.29
CA ALA A 123 -4.01 8.00 2.51
C ALA A 123 -4.68 6.90 3.34
N LEU A 124 -4.90 5.72 2.76
CA LEU A 124 -5.47 4.56 3.46
C LEU A 124 -4.40 3.64 4.03
N VAL A 125 -3.11 3.88 3.80
CA VAL A 125 -2.04 2.96 4.22
C VAL A 125 -1.66 3.18 5.68
N SER A 126 -2.09 2.24 6.54
CA SER A 126 -1.66 2.11 7.94
C SER A 126 -0.56 1.06 8.10
N GLU A 127 0.09 0.99 9.28
CA GLU A 127 1.05 -0.08 9.59
C GLU A 127 0.41 -1.47 9.51
N LEU A 128 -0.88 -1.60 9.80
CA LEU A 128 -1.61 -2.85 9.62
C LEU A 128 -1.58 -3.32 8.16
N ILE A 129 -2.02 -2.45 7.25
CA ILE A 129 -2.05 -2.76 5.81
C ILE A 129 -0.65 -3.02 5.30
N TRP A 130 0.30 -2.20 5.72
CA TRP A 130 1.69 -2.39 5.35
C TRP A 130 2.20 -3.77 5.75
N ASN A 131 1.89 -4.24 6.96
CA ASN A 131 2.26 -5.58 7.37
C ASN A 131 1.55 -6.67 6.57
N GLN A 132 0.26 -6.52 6.25
CA GLN A 132 -0.47 -7.47 5.38
C GLN A 132 0.17 -7.61 4.00
N TRP A 133 0.60 -6.49 3.41
CA TRP A 133 1.28 -6.50 2.12
C TRP A 133 2.65 -7.17 2.20
N LYS A 134 3.43 -6.85 3.24
CA LYS A 134 4.72 -7.51 3.51
C LYS A 134 4.57 -9.01 3.73
N ASP A 135 3.53 -9.44 4.44
CA ASP A 135 3.28 -10.86 4.71
C ASP A 135 2.92 -11.61 3.42
N THR A 136 2.26 -10.94 2.47
CA THR A 136 2.01 -11.53 1.14
C THR A 136 3.32 -11.73 0.37
N VAL A 137 4.22 -10.74 0.39
CA VAL A 137 5.55 -10.87 -0.22
C VAL A 137 6.35 -12.00 0.42
N ARG A 138 6.30 -12.14 1.76
CA ARG A 138 6.95 -13.23 2.50
C ARG A 138 6.37 -14.59 2.14
N LEU A 139 5.04 -14.72 2.17
CA LEU A 139 4.32 -15.97 1.91
C LEU A 139 4.65 -16.54 0.52
N HIS A 140 4.76 -15.67 -0.48
CA HIS A 140 5.03 -16.06 -1.86
C HIS A 140 6.53 -16.10 -2.24
N GLY A 141 7.42 -15.78 -1.30
CA GLY A 141 8.87 -15.89 -1.51
C GLY A 141 9.45 -14.92 -2.56
N ILE A 142 8.71 -13.89 -2.96
CA ILE A 142 9.10 -12.91 -4.00
C ILE A 142 9.95 -11.75 -3.46
N GLY A 143 10.54 -11.91 -2.27
CA GLY A 143 11.38 -10.90 -1.64
C GLY A 143 12.65 -10.57 -2.45
N THR A 144 13.10 -11.45 -3.34
CA THR A 144 14.26 -11.22 -4.21
C THR A 144 13.94 -10.41 -5.46
N GLU A 145 12.65 -10.21 -5.78
CA GLU A 145 12.25 -9.42 -6.93
C GLU A 145 12.57 -7.94 -6.71
N GLU A 146 13.10 -7.31 -7.76
CA GLU A 146 13.47 -5.90 -7.77
C GLU A 146 12.23 -5.01 -7.92
N LEU A 147 12.19 -3.90 -7.18
CA LEU A 147 11.10 -2.92 -7.27
C LEU A 147 10.85 -2.46 -8.70
N GLY A 148 11.91 -2.18 -9.46
CA GLY A 148 11.81 -1.68 -10.84
C GLY A 148 11.08 -2.65 -11.76
N ARG A 149 11.24 -3.97 -11.57
CA ARG A 149 10.56 -5.00 -12.35
C ARG A 149 9.05 -5.02 -12.12
N LEU A 150 8.62 -4.63 -10.92
CA LEU A 150 7.22 -4.69 -10.49
C LEU A 150 6.54 -3.32 -10.49
N ALA A 151 7.28 -2.27 -10.84
CA ALA A 151 6.78 -0.93 -10.95
C ALA A 151 5.81 -0.80 -12.14
N PRO A 152 4.69 -0.06 -11.98
CA PRO A 152 3.84 0.28 -13.12
C PRO A 152 4.58 1.09 -14.20
N SER A 153 5.55 1.91 -13.78
CA SER A 153 6.45 2.66 -14.65
C SER A 153 7.73 2.98 -13.91
N LEU A 154 8.86 2.93 -14.62
CA LEU A 154 10.15 3.34 -14.08
C LEU A 154 10.27 4.87 -13.90
N GLN A 155 9.38 5.68 -14.49
CA GLN A 155 9.41 7.15 -14.33
C GLN A 155 9.16 7.58 -12.87
N SER A 156 8.34 6.82 -12.14
CA SER A 156 7.98 7.14 -10.76
C SER A 156 9.09 6.76 -9.76
N LEU A 157 10.08 5.99 -10.22
CA LEU A 157 11.18 5.49 -9.40
C LEU A 157 12.52 6.11 -9.86
N PRO A 158 13.32 6.68 -8.96
CA PRO A 158 14.72 6.93 -9.25
C PRO A 158 15.48 5.63 -9.47
N THR A 159 16.47 5.65 -10.35
CA THR A 159 17.31 4.49 -10.73
C THR A 159 17.89 3.75 -9.53
N VAL A 160 18.24 4.47 -8.46
CA VAL A 160 18.84 3.90 -7.24
C VAL A 160 17.93 2.89 -6.53
N ILE A 161 16.60 3.00 -6.67
CA ILE A 161 15.66 2.08 -6.02
C ILE A 161 15.09 1.03 -6.97
N TRP A 162 15.46 1.06 -8.26
CA TRP A 162 15.03 0.03 -9.22
C TRP A 162 15.54 -1.34 -8.81
N GLU A 163 16.84 -1.41 -8.50
CA GLU A 163 17.56 -2.63 -8.13
C GLU A 163 17.36 -3.02 -6.65
N SER A 164 16.57 -2.24 -5.90
CA SER A 164 16.26 -2.60 -4.51
C SER A 164 15.27 -3.77 -4.48
N PRO A 165 15.64 -4.91 -3.89
CA PRO A 165 14.74 -6.05 -3.77
C PRO A 165 13.60 -5.70 -2.80
N LEU A 166 12.40 -6.26 -3.02
CA LEU A 166 11.27 -6.11 -2.08
C LEU A 166 11.66 -6.49 -0.64
N GLY A 167 12.54 -7.49 -0.51
CA GLY A 167 13.10 -8.00 0.74
C GLY A 167 13.72 -6.92 1.61
N PHE A 168 14.30 -5.87 1.02
CA PHE A 168 14.89 -4.75 1.76
C PHE A 168 13.88 -4.01 2.64
N TYR A 169 12.59 -4.01 2.26
CA TYR A 169 11.53 -3.28 2.96
C TYR A 169 10.75 -4.14 3.96
N LEU A 170 10.93 -5.47 3.94
CA LEU A 170 10.13 -6.38 4.75
C LEU A 170 10.30 -6.15 6.26
N ASP A 171 11.49 -5.74 6.67
CA ASP A 171 11.81 -5.54 8.08
C ASP A 171 11.66 -4.08 8.52
N LYS A 172 11.07 -3.22 7.68
CA LYS A 172 10.83 -1.80 7.97
C LYS A 172 9.36 -1.52 8.22
N SER A 173 9.08 -0.65 9.17
CA SER A 173 7.80 0.04 9.39
C SER A 173 7.59 1.15 8.34
N LEU A 174 6.36 1.66 8.23
CA LEU A 174 6.10 2.81 7.35
C LEU A 174 6.89 4.04 7.78
N VAL A 175 7.05 4.23 9.09
CA VAL A 175 7.84 5.34 9.65
C VAL A 175 9.30 5.21 9.20
N GLU A 176 9.90 4.03 9.39
CA GLU A 176 11.30 3.81 8.99
C GLU A 176 11.51 3.99 7.48
N ILE A 177 10.56 3.58 6.64
CA ILE A 177 10.65 3.78 5.19
C ILE A 177 10.60 5.27 4.83
N ARG A 178 9.73 6.05 5.50
CA ARG A 178 9.64 7.50 5.31
C ARG A 178 10.88 8.26 5.80
N GLU A 179 11.61 7.70 6.75
CA GLU A 179 12.84 8.29 7.30
C GLU A 179 14.11 7.91 6.52
N LEU A 180 14.02 7.00 5.54
CA LEU A 180 15.17 6.65 4.70
C LEU A 180 15.65 7.88 3.93
N LYS A 181 16.93 8.24 4.08
CA LYS A 181 17.56 9.41 3.43
C LYS A 181 17.41 9.42 1.90
N THR A 182 17.33 8.23 1.31
CA THR A 182 17.17 8.03 -0.14
C THR A 182 15.72 7.96 -0.59
N HIS A 183 14.74 8.08 0.31
CA HIS A 183 13.32 7.88 0.01
C HIS A 183 12.51 9.10 0.43
N GLY A 184 12.49 10.14 -0.41
CA GLY A 184 11.48 11.20 -0.28
C GLY A 184 10.06 10.66 -0.54
N GLU A 185 9.03 11.42 -0.15
CA GLU A 185 7.62 10.99 -0.18
C GLU A 185 7.19 10.31 -1.49
N LYS A 186 7.53 10.88 -2.66
CA LYS A 186 7.20 10.28 -3.97
C LYS A 186 7.75 8.85 -4.13
N ARG A 187 8.94 8.58 -3.59
CA ARG A 187 9.59 7.27 -3.66
C ARG A 187 8.92 6.30 -2.72
N VAL A 188 8.55 6.76 -1.52
CA VAL A 188 7.76 5.96 -0.56
C VAL A 188 6.44 5.55 -1.19
N LEU A 189 5.73 6.49 -1.83
CA LEU A 189 4.46 6.20 -2.52
C LEU A 189 4.62 5.12 -3.59
N ALA A 190 5.67 5.19 -4.40
CA ALA A 190 5.92 4.18 -5.43
C ALA A 190 6.24 2.79 -4.83
N VAL A 191 6.99 2.73 -3.71
CA VAL A 191 7.20 1.47 -2.98
C VAL A 191 5.86 0.90 -2.50
N LEU A 192 5.03 1.74 -1.87
CA LEU A 192 3.72 1.33 -1.38
C LEU A 192 2.80 0.85 -2.51
N GLU A 193 2.81 1.51 -3.67
CA GLU A 193 2.02 1.13 -4.84
C GLU A 193 2.44 -0.23 -5.41
N VAL A 194 3.75 -0.53 -5.44
CA VAL A 194 4.24 -1.85 -5.84
C VAL A 194 3.77 -2.93 -4.86
N PHE A 195 3.93 -2.71 -3.56
CA PHE A 195 3.46 -3.67 -2.55
C PHE A 195 1.94 -3.86 -2.59
N HIS A 196 1.18 -2.79 -2.81
CA HIS A 196 -0.26 -2.85 -3.03
C HIS A 196 -0.61 -3.71 -4.25
N SER A 197 0.06 -3.49 -5.38
CA SER A 197 -0.19 -4.24 -6.63
C SER A 197 0.11 -5.72 -6.46
N VAL A 198 1.23 -6.04 -5.80
CA VAL A 198 1.60 -7.42 -5.45
C VAL A 198 0.57 -8.06 -4.53
N HIS A 199 0.15 -7.35 -3.47
CA HIS A 199 -0.86 -7.85 -2.55
C HIS A 199 -2.21 -8.06 -3.22
N ARG A 200 -2.63 -7.15 -4.10
CA ARG A 200 -3.88 -7.28 -4.88
C ARG A 200 -3.84 -8.54 -5.75
N MET A 201 -2.70 -8.83 -6.38
CA MET A 201 -2.56 -10.00 -7.24
C MET A 201 -2.50 -11.32 -6.46
N LEU A 202 -1.85 -11.34 -5.30
CA LEU A 202 -1.46 -12.58 -4.62
C LEU A 202 -2.12 -12.80 -3.24
N GLY A 203 -2.79 -11.80 -2.68
CA GLY A 203 -3.34 -11.83 -1.31
C GLY A 203 -4.44 -12.89 -1.13
N GLY A 204 -5.18 -13.20 -2.18
CA GLY A 204 -6.16 -14.29 -2.18
C GLY A 204 -5.60 -15.65 -2.62
N VAL A 205 -4.34 -15.69 -3.08
CA VAL A 205 -3.70 -16.91 -3.57
C VAL A 205 -2.99 -17.57 -2.39
N GLY A 206 -3.52 -18.70 -1.92
CA GLY A 206 -2.84 -19.52 -0.90
C GLY A 206 -1.54 -20.13 -1.43
N SER A 207 -0.68 -20.63 -0.53
CA SER A 207 0.53 -21.35 -0.94
C SER A 207 0.14 -22.71 -1.53
N THR A 208 0.05 -22.80 -2.85
CA THR A 208 -0.37 -24.02 -3.56
C THR A 208 0.78 -24.98 -3.87
N GLY A 209 1.98 -24.72 -3.32
CA GLY A 209 3.22 -25.44 -3.66
C GLY A 209 3.76 -25.11 -5.06
N LEU A 210 3.10 -24.20 -5.78
CA LEU A 210 3.53 -23.68 -7.07
C LEU A 210 4.36 -22.41 -6.89
N ALA A 211 5.39 -22.24 -7.70
CA ALA A 211 6.16 -21.00 -7.75
C ALA A 211 5.40 -19.96 -8.58
N VAL A 212 5.30 -18.73 -8.07
CA VAL A 212 4.74 -17.59 -8.80
C VAL A 212 5.90 -16.75 -9.33
N ARG A 213 5.88 -16.46 -10.63
CA ARG A 213 6.81 -15.50 -11.24
C ARG A 213 6.01 -14.28 -11.71
N LEU A 214 6.40 -13.11 -11.23
CA LEU A 214 5.80 -11.85 -11.63
C LEU A 214 6.59 -11.24 -12.80
N SER A 215 5.88 -10.83 -13.85
CA SER A 215 6.47 -10.13 -14.99
C SER A 215 5.50 -9.06 -15.50
N PRO A 216 6.00 -7.89 -15.95
CA PRO A 216 5.17 -6.91 -16.64
C PRO A 216 4.48 -7.56 -17.86
N ARG A 217 3.16 -7.39 -17.96
CA ARG A 217 2.37 -8.01 -19.03
C ARG A 217 2.86 -7.65 -20.43
N LEU A 218 3.39 -6.44 -20.60
CA LEU A 218 3.94 -5.94 -21.86
C LEU A 218 5.20 -6.69 -22.32
N ILE A 219 5.98 -7.23 -21.38
CA ILE A 219 7.23 -7.92 -21.70
C ILE A 219 7.15 -9.44 -21.50
N ALA A 220 6.12 -9.94 -20.82
CA ALA A 220 5.94 -11.38 -20.54
C ALA A 220 6.00 -12.22 -21.83
N GLU A 221 5.26 -11.83 -22.86
CA GLU A 221 5.28 -12.55 -24.15
C GLU A 221 6.66 -12.53 -24.82
N ALA A 222 7.41 -11.43 -24.69
CA ALA A 222 8.76 -11.33 -25.21
C ALA A 222 9.74 -12.19 -24.40
N GLU A 223 9.59 -12.27 -23.07
CA GLU A 223 10.37 -13.16 -22.22
C GLU A 223 10.14 -14.64 -22.55
N ASP A 224 8.88 -15.04 -22.71
CA ASP A 224 8.51 -16.41 -23.06
C ASP A 224 9.04 -16.77 -24.45
N TRP A 225 8.88 -15.86 -25.42
CA TRP A 225 9.43 -16.03 -26.76
C TRP A 225 10.96 -16.14 -26.74
N MET A 226 11.67 -15.31 -25.97
CA MET A 226 13.12 -15.41 -25.83
C MET A 226 13.55 -16.73 -25.21
N ALA A 227 12.81 -17.24 -24.22
CA ALA A 227 13.10 -18.52 -23.59
C ALA A 227 12.91 -19.68 -24.58
N GLU A 228 11.86 -19.63 -25.40
CA GLU A 228 11.62 -20.60 -26.48
C GLU A 228 12.68 -20.48 -27.59
N ALA A 229 12.98 -19.27 -28.05
CA ALA A 229 13.97 -19.04 -29.10
C ALA A 229 15.36 -19.56 -28.73
N LYS A 230 15.73 -19.55 -27.44
CA LYS A 230 16.99 -20.11 -26.93
C LYS A 230 17.08 -21.64 -27.04
N THR A 231 15.97 -22.35 -27.11
CA THR A 231 15.96 -23.82 -27.20
C THR A 231 15.81 -24.34 -28.64
N ARG A 232 15.60 -23.44 -29.61
CA ARG A 232 15.47 -23.79 -31.03
C ARG A 232 16.84 -24.03 -31.67
N ASP A 233 16.90 -25.01 -32.57
CA ASP A 233 18.10 -25.32 -33.37
C ASP A 233 18.39 -24.28 -34.47
N THR A 234 17.41 -23.42 -34.78
CA THR A 234 17.52 -22.39 -35.82
C THR A 234 17.42 -21.00 -35.22
N ALA A 235 18.32 -20.12 -35.66
CA ALA A 235 18.28 -18.71 -35.26
C ALA A 235 16.95 -18.03 -35.69
N PRO A 236 16.40 -17.15 -34.84
CA PRO A 236 15.21 -16.37 -35.18
C PRO A 236 15.40 -15.52 -36.43
N ARG A 237 14.32 -15.34 -37.20
CA ARG A 237 14.33 -14.43 -38.36
C ARG A 237 14.29 -12.98 -37.88
N GLN A 238 14.80 -12.07 -38.71
CA GLN A 238 14.76 -10.63 -38.40
C GLN A 238 13.34 -10.11 -38.16
N GLU A 239 12.37 -10.55 -38.96
CA GLU A 239 10.96 -10.19 -38.80
C GLU A 239 10.42 -10.62 -37.43
N GLU A 240 10.75 -11.84 -37.01
CA GLU A 240 10.35 -12.39 -35.72
C GLU A 240 10.98 -11.63 -34.55
N LEU A 241 12.27 -11.26 -34.66
CA LEU A 241 12.94 -10.41 -33.67
C LEU A 241 12.25 -9.05 -33.53
N VAL A 242 11.86 -8.43 -34.64
CA VAL A 242 11.20 -7.13 -34.62
C VAL A 242 9.84 -7.24 -33.94
N GLU A 243 9.02 -8.21 -34.34
CA GLU A 243 7.65 -8.36 -33.85
C GLU A 243 7.60 -8.84 -32.39
N ARG A 244 8.41 -9.83 -32.03
CA ARG A 244 8.31 -10.54 -30.74
C ARG A 244 9.22 -9.98 -29.66
N LEU A 245 10.24 -9.21 -30.03
CA LEU A 245 11.18 -8.62 -29.06
C LEU A 245 11.23 -7.09 -29.17
N CYS A 246 11.53 -6.53 -30.34
CA CYS A 246 11.76 -5.09 -30.46
C CYS A 246 10.48 -4.27 -30.19
N GLU A 247 9.34 -4.63 -30.79
CA GLU A 247 8.09 -3.89 -30.59
C GLU A 247 7.60 -3.90 -29.12
N PRO A 248 7.56 -5.05 -28.41
CA PRO A 248 7.24 -5.07 -26.98
C PRO A 248 8.18 -4.22 -26.13
N VAL A 249 9.50 -4.32 -26.36
CA VAL A 249 10.49 -3.51 -25.63
C VAL A 249 10.31 -2.02 -25.91
N LEU A 250 10.07 -1.63 -27.17
CA LEU A 250 9.83 -0.24 -27.54
C LEU A 250 8.57 0.34 -26.90
N LYS A 251 7.48 -0.46 -26.83
CA LYS A 251 6.26 -0.07 -26.12
C LYS A 251 6.51 0.16 -24.63
N GLN A 252 7.26 -0.73 -23.98
CA GLN A 252 7.66 -0.56 -22.57
C GLN A 252 8.53 0.70 -22.40
N LEU A 253 9.49 0.91 -23.31
CA LEU A 253 10.39 2.04 -23.26
C LEU A 253 9.66 3.38 -23.47
N GLU A 254 8.64 3.42 -24.31
CA GLU A 254 7.78 4.60 -24.46
C GLU A 254 7.06 4.96 -23.16
N LEU A 255 6.59 3.98 -22.39
CA LEU A 255 5.98 4.20 -21.07
C LEU A 255 7.01 4.67 -20.04
N ASP A 256 8.21 4.09 -20.05
CA ASP A 256 9.21 4.32 -19.01
C ASP A 256 10.05 5.58 -19.20
N VAL A 257 10.29 6.03 -20.44
CA VAL A 257 11.17 7.18 -20.71
C VAL A 257 10.62 8.14 -21.78
N GLY A 258 9.42 7.87 -22.27
CA GLY A 258 8.69 8.74 -23.19
C GLY A 258 9.03 8.55 -24.67
N THR A 259 8.29 9.27 -25.50
CA THR A 259 8.27 9.13 -26.97
C THR A 259 9.61 9.49 -27.62
N THR A 260 10.35 10.46 -27.08
CA THR A 260 11.63 10.90 -27.63
C THR A 260 12.68 9.79 -27.59
N VAL A 261 12.85 9.14 -26.44
CA VAL A 261 13.83 8.06 -26.28
C VAL A 261 13.38 6.81 -27.05
N CYS A 262 12.06 6.52 -27.06
CA CYS A 262 11.49 5.45 -27.90
C CYS A 262 11.76 5.66 -29.39
N SER A 263 11.56 6.88 -29.89
CA SER A 263 11.82 7.21 -31.30
C SER A 263 13.29 7.03 -31.66
N LEU A 264 14.20 7.44 -30.76
CA LEU A 264 15.64 7.22 -30.95
C LEU A 264 15.97 5.72 -30.97
N ALA A 265 15.48 4.94 -30.00
CA ALA A 265 15.70 3.51 -29.93
C ALA A 265 15.15 2.79 -31.18
N ARG A 266 13.94 3.13 -31.62
CA ARG A 266 13.29 2.61 -32.83
C ARG A 266 14.14 2.86 -34.09
N ALA A 267 14.65 4.08 -34.24
CA ALA A 267 15.52 4.44 -35.35
C ALA A 267 16.88 3.72 -35.33
N ARG A 268 17.43 3.46 -34.14
CA ARG A 268 18.69 2.72 -33.96
C ARG A 268 18.53 1.22 -34.25
N LEU A 269 17.39 0.63 -33.86
CA LEU A 269 17.06 -0.77 -34.11
C LEU A 269 16.64 -1.05 -35.55
N GLY A 270 16.43 -0.02 -36.37
CA GLY A 270 16.00 -0.17 -37.75
C GLY A 270 14.57 -0.71 -37.88
N VAL A 271 13.71 -0.45 -36.89
CA VAL A 271 12.32 -0.91 -36.90
C VAL A 271 11.49 0.06 -37.75
N GLY A 272 11.05 -0.41 -38.93
CA GLY A 272 10.26 0.38 -39.89
C GLY A 272 11.06 1.30 -40.82
N ALA A 273 12.38 1.40 -40.63
CA ALA A 273 13.30 2.17 -41.47
C ALA A 273 14.74 1.62 -41.34
N PRO A 274 15.69 1.95 -42.24
CA PRO A 274 17.09 1.54 -42.08
C PRO A 274 17.68 2.04 -40.75
N PRO A 275 18.53 1.24 -40.07
CA PRO A 275 19.12 1.62 -38.79
C PRO A 275 20.04 2.83 -38.94
N LYS A 276 19.86 3.84 -38.09
CA LYS A 276 20.72 5.05 -38.06
C LYS A 276 21.93 4.84 -37.15
N SER A 277 23.11 5.34 -37.51
CA SER A 277 24.33 5.18 -36.68
C SER A 277 24.39 6.20 -35.53
N VAL A 278 25.02 5.88 -34.39
CA VAL A 278 25.14 6.79 -33.21
C VAL A 278 25.60 8.22 -33.56
N ARG A 279 26.32 8.40 -34.68
CA ARG A 279 26.85 9.68 -35.16
C ARG A 279 25.85 10.52 -35.98
N GLU A 280 24.72 9.92 -36.36
CA GLU A 280 23.58 10.52 -37.07
C GLU A 280 22.38 10.64 -36.12
#